data_AF-A0AAD3CIC3-F1
#
_entry.id   AF-A0AAD3CIC3-F1
#
_cell.length_a   1.000
_cell.length_b   1.000
_cell.length_c   1.000
_cell.angle_alpha   90.00
_cell.angle_beta   90.00
_cell.angle_gamma   90.00
#
_symmetry.space_group_name_H-M   'P 1'
#
loop_
_entity.id
_entity.type
_entity.pdbx_description
1 polymer ?
#
loop_
_entity_poly.entity_id
_entity_poly.type
_entity_poly.pdbx_seq_one_letter_code
_entity_poly.pdbx_strand_id
1 'polypeptide(L)'
;MSTEELTPEQKQKLKEASRDGRLSFRKFGEHQLRREFKDIAIEKCRDHINAFGKCAQEQGLLVVFNCRQFNKDLNACMAIHNSNEAFEKYKQENEEALMKKIPGRKQDSNV
;
A
#
# COMPACT_ATOMS: atom_id res chain seq x y z
N MET A 1 22.54 -30.03 -30.22
CA MET A 1 21.66 -29.01 -29.60
C MET A 1 22.46 -27.73 -29.52
N SER A 2 22.27 -26.83 -30.48
CA SER A 2 23.06 -25.61 -30.61
C SER A 2 22.65 -24.60 -29.55
N THR A 3 23.59 -24.18 -28.70
CA THR A 3 23.42 -23.00 -27.85
C THR A 3 23.62 -21.77 -28.72
N GLU A 4 22.54 -21.20 -29.26
CA GLU A 4 22.62 -19.90 -29.94
C GLU A 4 23.03 -18.82 -28.92
N GLU A 5 24.17 -18.18 -29.16
CA GLU A 5 24.60 -17.04 -28.36
C GLU A 5 23.75 -15.81 -28.70
N LEU A 6 22.99 -15.32 -27.71
CA LEU A 6 22.20 -14.10 -27.86
C LEU A 6 23.08 -12.90 -28.25
N THR A 7 22.62 -12.12 -29.22
CA THR A 7 23.26 -10.87 -29.62
C THR A 7 23.29 -9.88 -28.44
N PRO A 8 24.22 -8.90 -28.43
CA PRO A 8 24.28 -7.88 -27.38
C PRO A 8 22.95 -7.14 -27.18
N GLU A 9 22.21 -6.90 -28.26
CA GLU A 9 20.89 -6.24 -28.25
C GLU A 9 19.82 -7.12 -27.61
N GLN A 10 19.81 -8.42 -27.91
CA GLN A 10 18.89 -9.38 -27.29
C GLN A 10 19.18 -9.54 -25.78
N LYS A 11 20.46 -9.55 -25.39
CA LYS A 11 20.89 -9.55 -23.98
C LYS A 11 20.43 -8.28 -23.26
N GLN A 12 20.50 -7.12 -23.91
CA GLN A 12 20.02 -5.86 -23.34
C GLN A 12 18.50 -5.88 -23.13
N LYS A 13 17.73 -6.29 -24.15
CA LYS A 13 16.26 -6.39 -24.07
C LYS A 13 15.80 -7.35 -22.97
N LEU A 14 16.47 -8.50 -22.80
CA LEU A 14 16.18 -9.42 -21.69
C LEU A 14 16.44 -8.79 -20.32
N LYS A 15 17.54 -8.05 -20.16
CA LYS A 15 17.87 -7.35 -18.90
C LYS A 15 16.84 -6.27 -18.57
N GLU A 16 16.43 -5.49 -19.57
CA GLU A 16 15.41 -4.44 -19.40
C GLU A 16 14.05 -5.04 -19.02
N ALA A 17 13.61 -6.09 -19.70
CA ALA A 17 12.36 -6.80 -19.38
C ALA A 17 12.41 -7.42 -17.96
N SER A 18 13.54 -8.00 -17.57
CA SER A 18 13.73 -8.51 -16.20
C SER A 18 13.68 -7.40 -15.14
N ARG A 19 14.23 -6.22 -15.44
CA ARG A 19 14.23 -5.07 -14.52
C ARG A 19 12.81 -4.51 -14.37
N ASP A 20 12.09 -4.38 -15.47
CA ASP A 20 10.70 -3.90 -15.47
C ASP A 20 9.77 -4.85 -14.69
N GLY A 21 9.90 -6.17 -14.89
CA GLY A 21 9.18 -7.18 -14.11
C GLY A 21 9.44 -7.09 -12.60
N ARG A 22 10.70 -6.91 -12.18
CA ARG A 22 11.03 -6.73 -10.75
C ARG A 22 10.43 -5.46 -10.16
N LEU A 23 10.44 -4.37 -10.94
CA LEU A 23 9.86 -3.10 -10.53
C LEU A 23 8.34 -3.19 -10.39
N SER A 24 7.65 -3.85 -11.32
CA SER A 24 6.20 -4.04 -11.26
C SER A 24 5.80 -4.91 -10.06
N PHE A 25 6.55 -5.97 -9.78
CA PHE A 25 6.33 -6.82 -8.60
C PHE A 25 6.58 -6.11 -7.27
N ARG A 26 7.62 -5.26 -7.19
CA ARG A 26 7.85 -4.45 -5.98
C ARG A 26 6.72 -3.45 -5.74
N LYS A 27 6.26 -2.77 -6.80
CA LYS A 27 5.10 -1.87 -6.73
C LYS A 27 3.84 -2.59 -6.27
N PHE A 28 3.62 -3.82 -6.75
CA PHE A 28 2.51 -4.65 -6.31
C PHE A 28 2.59 -4.98 -4.81
N GLY A 29 3.75 -5.44 -4.33
CA GLY A 29 3.96 -5.72 -2.91
C GLY A 29 3.73 -4.49 -2.03
N GLU A 30 4.23 -3.32 -2.45
CA GLU A 30 4.04 -2.06 -1.74
C GLU A 30 2.57 -1.63 -1.73
N HIS A 31 1.85 -1.81 -2.84
CA HIS A 31 0.42 -1.52 -2.91
C HIS A 31 -0.39 -2.39 -1.94
N GLN A 32 -0.07 -3.69 -1.84
CA GLN A 32 -0.70 -4.58 -0.86
C GLN A 32 -0.42 -4.14 0.57
N LEU A 33 0.84 -3.81 0.88
CA LEU A 33 1.22 -3.34 2.21
C LEU A 33 0.52 -2.02 2.57
N ARG A 34 0.35 -1.13 1.59
CA ARG A 34 -0.38 0.13 1.76
C ARG A 34 -1.87 -0.09 2.01
N ARG A 35 -2.45 -1.16 1.49
CA ARG A 35 -3.84 -1.52 1.74
C ARG A 35 -4.04 -1.97 3.20
N GLU A 36 -3.20 -2.90 3.66
CA GLU A 36 -3.24 -3.36 5.06
C GLU A 36 -2.99 -2.22 6.05
N PHE A 37 -2.04 -1.34 5.75
CA PHE A 37 -1.77 -0.16 6.57
C PHE A 37 -3.00 0.74 6.71
N LYS A 38 -3.74 0.95 5.60
CA LYS A 38 -5.01 1.69 5.63
C LYS A 38 -6.07 0.98 6.44
N ASP A 39 -6.18 -0.35 6.33
CA ASP A 39 -7.14 -1.14 7.11
C ASP A 39 -6.87 -0.99 8.61
N ILE A 40 -5.60 -1.03 9.03
CA ILE A 40 -5.20 -0.77 10.42
C ILE A 40 -5.60 0.65 10.87
N ALA A 41 -5.40 1.67 10.02
CA ALA A 41 -5.81 3.04 10.34
C ALA A 41 -7.33 3.17 10.46
N ILE A 42 -8.10 2.47 9.62
CA ILE A 42 -9.56 2.40 9.69
C ILE A 42 -10.01 1.80 11.03
N GLU A 43 -9.37 0.71 11.48
CA GLU A 43 -9.66 0.13 12.80
C GLU A 43 -9.41 1.12 13.94
N LYS A 44 -8.26 1.82 13.91
CA LYS A 44 -7.90 2.79 14.94
C LYS A 44 -8.82 4.01 14.97
N CYS A 45 -9.29 4.45 13.81
CA CYS A 45 -10.16 5.63 13.67
C CYS A 45 -11.65 5.26 13.59
N ARG A 46 -12.02 4.01 13.90
CA ARG A 46 -13.37 3.46 13.70
C ARG A 46 -14.46 4.28 14.38
N ASP A 47 -14.22 4.76 15.59
CA ASP A 47 -15.19 5.57 16.32
C ASP A 47 -15.47 6.91 15.63
N HIS A 48 -14.42 7.59 15.14
CA HIS A 48 -14.58 8.82 14.37
C HIS A 48 -15.24 8.58 13.01
N ILE A 49 -14.90 7.47 12.34
CA ILE A 49 -15.54 7.05 11.08
C ILE A 49 -17.04 6.82 11.31
N ASN A 50 -17.41 6.11 12.38
CA ASN A 50 -18.79 5.82 12.72
C ASN A 50 -19.57 7.10 13.09
N ALA A 51 -18.97 8.00 13.89
CA ALA A 51 -19.58 9.27 14.26
C ALA A 51 -19.83 10.16 13.03
N PHE A 52 -18.84 10.29 12.14
CA PHE A 52 -18.99 11.01 10.88
C PHE A 52 -20.02 10.34 9.97
N GLY A 53 -19.97 9.01 9.84
CA GLY A 53 -20.89 8.22 9.02
C GLY A 53 -22.35 8.36 9.47
N LYS A 54 -22.61 8.31 10.78
CA LYS A 54 -23.94 8.54 11.35
C LYS A 54 -24.45 9.94 11.04
N CYS A 55 -23.63 10.97 11.28
CA CYS A 55 -24.00 12.34 10.93
C CYS A 55 -24.27 12.50 9.43
N ALA A 56 -23.42 11.93 8.57
CA ALA A 56 -23.58 12.02 7.11
C ALA A 56 -24.87 11.37 6.62
N GLN A 57 -25.24 10.22 7.20
CA GLN A 57 -26.51 9.54 6.89
C GLN A 57 -27.73 10.39 7.28
N GLU A 58 -27.69 11.05 8.43
CA GLU A 58 -28.80 11.88 8.93
C GLU A 58 -28.93 13.22 8.18
N GLN A 59 -27.81 13.84 7.80
CA GLN A 59 -27.80 15.21 7.25
C GLN A 59 -27.88 15.26 5.71
N GLY A 60 -27.58 14.17 5.01
CA GLY A 60 -27.63 14.09 3.55
C GLY A 60 -26.83 15.23 2.88
N LEU A 61 -27.51 16.07 2.09
CA LEU A 61 -26.87 17.17 1.37
C LEU A 61 -26.23 18.24 2.30
N LEU A 62 -26.67 18.34 3.55
CA LEU A 62 -26.15 19.32 4.52
C LEU A 62 -24.90 18.83 5.29
N VAL A 63 -24.38 17.63 4.98
CA VAL A 63 -23.23 17.00 5.66
C VAL A 63 -22.01 17.92 5.77
N VAL A 64 -21.70 18.68 4.73
CA VAL A 64 -20.50 19.55 4.69
C VAL A 64 -20.57 20.69 5.71
N PHE A 65 -21.78 21.14 6.05
CA PHE A 65 -22.00 22.18 7.04
C PHE A 65 -22.19 21.57 8.43
N ASN A 66 -23.10 20.60 8.53
CA ASN A 66 -23.57 20.09 9.82
C ASN A 66 -22.64 19.06 10.45
N CYS A 67 -21.83 18.35 9.65
CA CYS A 67 -20.90 17.31 10.12
C CYS A 67 -19.44 17.78 10.10
N ARG A 68 -19.19 19.08 9.98
CA ARG A 68 -17.83 19.64 9.87
C ARG A 68 -16.93 19.26 11.05
N GLN A 69 -17.47 19.20 12.27
CA GLN A 69 -16.68 18.82 13.44
C GLN A 69 -16.27 17.34 13.39
N PHE A 70 -17.21 16.43 13.13
CA PHE A 70 -16.91 15.00 12.98
C PHE A 70 -15.91 14.75 11.84
N ASN A 71 -15.99 15.51 10.75
CA ASN A 71 -15.00 15.44 9.68
C ASN A 71 -13.60 15.88 10.13
N LYS A 72 -13.49 16.95 10.92
CA LYS A 72 -12.21 17.39 11.51
C LYS A 72 -11.61 16.34 12.42
N ASP A 73 -12.43 15.74 13.30
CA ASP A 73 -11.97 14.73 14.26
C ASP A 73 -11.48 13.47 13.53
N LEU A 74 -12.22 13.03 12.51
CA LEU A 74 -11.81 11.93 11.64
C LEU A 74 -10.48 12.24 10.92
N ASN A 75 -10.36 13.44 10.33
CA ASN A 75 -9.13 13.84 9.63
C ASN A 75 -7.94 13.94 10.58
N ALA A 76 -8.14 14.41 11.81
CA ALA A 76 -7.10 14.47 12.83
C ALA A 76 -6.60 13.07 13.19
N CYS A 77 -7.50 12.10 13.39
CA CYS A 77 -7.13 10.70 13.62
C CYS A 77 -6.36 10.10 12.43
N MET A 78 -6.87 10.29 11.21
CA MET A 78 -6.25 9.76 10.00
C MET A 78 -4.88 10.41 9.71
N ALA A 79 -4.66 11.67 10.08
CA ALA A 79 -3.36 12.32 9.95
C ALA A 79 -2.29 11.65 10.83
N ILE A 80 -2.67 11.09 11.98
CA ILE A 80 -1.76 10.37 12.88
C ILE A 80 -1.49 8.96 12.35
N HIS A 81 -2.53 8.26 11.90
CA HIS A 81 -2.45 6.82 11.62
C HIS A 81 -2.30 6.44 10.15
N ASN A 82 -2.50 7.36 9.21
CA ASN A 82 -2.49 7.09 7.78
C ASN A 82 -1.65 8.12 6.99
N SER A 83 -0.69 8.79 7.63
CA SER A 83 0.24 9.69 6.93
C SER A 83 1.26 8.90 6.10
N ASN A 84 1.87 9.58 5.12
CA ASN A 84 2.96 8.99 4.35
C ASN A 84 4.16 8.66 5.25
N GLU A 85 4.46 9.51 6.23
CA GLU A 85 5.54 9.28 7.20
C GLU A 85 5.29 8.03 8.05
N ALA A 86 4.05 7.83 8.51
CA ALA A 86 3.66 6.63 9.24
C ALA A 86 3.72 5.38 8.34
N PHE A 87 3.35 5.51 7.06
CA PHE A 87 3.47 4.42 6.09
C PHE A 87 4.93 4.02 5.83
N GLU A 88 5.85 4.99 5.70
CA GLU A 88 7.28 4.69 5.49
C GLU A 88 7.88 3.94 6.69
N LYS A 89 7.52 4.32 7.92
CA LYS A 89 7.90 3.58 9.14
C LYS A 89 7.31 2.16 9.13
N TYR A 90 6.02 2.04 8.84
CA TYR A 90 5.36 0.74 8.73
C TYR A 90 6.02 -0.16 7.67
N LYS A 91 6.47 0.41 6.55
CA LYS A 91 7.17 -0.32 5.49
C LYS A 91 8.53 -0.85 5.95
N GLN A 92 9.28 -0.07 6.73
CA GLN A 92 10.56 -0.49 7.32
C GLN A 92 10.35 -1.63 8.33
N GLU A 93 9.36 -1.50 9.21
CA GLU A 93 9.01 -2.51 10.22
C GLU A 93 8.49 -3.82 9.59
N ASN A 94 7.93 -3.74 8.38
CA ASN A 94 7.32 -4.86 7.67
C ASN A 94 8.07 -5.24 6.39
N GLU A 95 9.38 -4.94 6.30
CA GLU A 95 10.18 -5.21 5.10
C GLU A 95 10.16 -6.69 4.71
N GLU A 96 10.25 -7.61 5.69
CA GLU A 96 10.14 -9.04 5.42
C GLU A 96 8.79 -9.43 4.82
N ALA A 97 7.69 -8.82 5.31
CA ALA A 97 6.36 -9.05 4.78
C ALA A 97 6.21 -8.49 3.36
N LEU A 98 6.80 -7.33 3.07
CA LEU A 98 6.88 -6.77 1.73
C LEU A 98 7.58 -7.75 0.78
N MET A 99 8.72 -8.30 1.20
CA MET A 99 9.53 -9.20 0.39
C MET A 99 8.80 -10.51 0.07
N LYS A 100 7.97 -11.03 1.00
CA LYS A 100 7.10 -12.20 0.79
C LYS A 100 5.94 -11.93 -0.18
N LYS A 101 5.49 -10.68 -0.31
CA LYS A 101 4.36 -10.28 -1.17
C LYS A 101 4.77 -9.98 -2.62
N ILE A 102 6.07 -9.92 -2.92
CA ILE A 102 6.61 -9.69 -4.26
C ILE A 102 6.60 -11.02 -5.03
N PRO A 103 5.80 -11.18 -6.11
CA PRO A 103 5.80 -12.39 -6.90
C PRO A 103 7.19 -12.67 -7.49
N GLY A 104 7.61 -13.94 -7.48
CA GLY A 104 8.82 -14.39 -8.18
C GLY A 104 10.14 -14.37 -7.39
N ARG A 105 10.14 -14.02 -6.10
CA ARG A 105 11.28 -14.30 -5.21
C ARG A 105 11.01 -15.63 -4.48
N LYS A 106 11.83 -16.67 -4.73
CA LYS A 106 11.83 -17.87 -3.88
C LYS A 106 12.17 -17.44 -2.46
N GLN A 107 11.45 -17.97 -1.47
CA GLN A 107 11.88 -17.91 -0.07
C GLN A 107 13.17 -18.73 0.04
N ASP A 108 14.31 -18.07 0.03
CA ASP A 108 15.52 -18.67 0.57
C ASP A 108 15.38 -18.59 2.09
N SER A 109 14.82 -19.65 2.68
CA SER A 109 14.66 -19.80 4.12
C SER A 109 14.83 -21.29 4.45
N ASN A 110 16.10 -21.68 4.67
CA ASN A 110 16.59 -22.87 5.37
C ASN A 110 15.76 -24.16 5.28
N VAL A 111 16.19 -25.08 4.40
CA VAL A 111 16.61 -26.47 4.73
C VAL A 111 17.76 -26.85 3.81
#